data_AF-A0A6I3LQ14-F1
#
_entry.id   AF-A0A6I3LQ14-F1
#
_cell.length_a   1.000
_cell.length_b   1.000
_cell.length_c   1.000
_cell.angle_alpha   90.00
_cell.angle_beta   90.00
_cell.angle_gamma   90.00
#
_symmetry.space_group_name_H-M   'P 1'
#
loop_
_entity.id
_entity.type
_entity.pdbx_description
1 polymer ?
#
loop_
_entity_poly.entity_id
_entity_poly.type
_entity_poly.pdbx_seq_one_letter_code
_entity_poly.pdbx_strand_id
1 'polypeptide(L)'
;MNHKRDKKELLFNIRDKYIITIAYHIFFFGLDSFERQVKTNKHPVTKENLSAKDKGCLKEMVKWLRAFRKVHKDFGDKEPICTMIPNVKLYFNYKPYLGHLSRYGHYYRNLILIVKHVVDNKELGLTYEKKREYLRILRAQLTSHEQFLLFLNWYSGIGTQWEEVGIGGNKFFTDYRMIHNINADVIEDTSFNWEGIIGSKFENRLDFKYLNNRDKELFEVIEGFISTQEKKTE
;
A
#
# COMPACT_ATOMS: atom_id res chain seq x y z
N MET A 1 -29.67 6.30 17.61
CA MET A 1 -29.57 5.74 16.25
C MET A 1 -28.14 5.74 15.67
N ASN A 2 -27.21 6.58 16.15
CA ASN A 2 -25.81 6.63 15.67
C ASN A 2 -24.95 5.40 16.00
N HIS A 3 -25.16 4.75 17.15
CA HIS A 3 -24.23 3.72 17.63
C HIS A 3 -24.15 2.44 16.76
N LYS A 4 -25.19 2.13 15.97
CA LYS A 4 -25.20 0.97 15.05
C LYS A 4 -24.51 1.27 13.71
N ARG A 5 -24.48 2.54 13.28
CA ARG A 5 -23.83 2.98 12.02
C ARG A 5 -22.32 2.94 12.21
N ASP A 6 -21.84 3.53 13.30
CA ASP A 6 -20.40 3.56 13.66
C ASP A 6 -19.80 2.15 13.82
N LYS A 7 -20.55 1.21 14.42
CA LYS A 7 -20.08 -0.16 14.60
C LYS A 7 -19.98 -0.94 13.28
N LYS A 8 -20.92 -0.70 12.35
CA LYS A 8 -20.91 -1.35 11.03
C LYS A 8 -19.76 -0.82 10.17
N GLU A 9 -19.51 0.48 10.24
CA GLU A 9 -18.42 1.16 9.53
C GLU A 9 -17.04 0.75 10.09
N LEU A 10 -16.90 0.65 11.41
CA LEU A 10 -15.69 0.14 12.05
C LEU A 10 -15.40 -1.32 11.66
N LEU A 11 -16.42 -2.18 11.64
CA LEU A 11 -16.28 -3.58 11.22
C LEU A 11 -15.93 -3.72 9.73
N PHE A 12 -16.45 -2.84 8.88
CA PHE A 12 -16.13 -2.78 7.45
C PHE A 12 -14.66 -2.39 7.24
N ASN A 13 -14.20 -1.32 7.91
CA ASN A 13 -12.81 -0.87 7.87
C ASN A 13 -11.80 -1.91 8.37
N ILE A 14 -12.18 -2.73 9.36
CA ILE A 14 -11.35 -3.83 9.85
C ILE A 14 -11.19 -4.92 8.77
N ARG A 15 -12.29 -5.30 8.11
CA ARG A 15 -12.27 -6.30 7.03
C ARG A 15 -11.40 -5.84 5.86
N ASP A 16 -11.55 -4.59 5.44
CA ASP A 16 -10.80 -4.02 4.32
C ASP A 16 -9.31 -3.99 4.61
N LYS A 17 -8.94 -3.60 5.84
CA LYS A 17 -7.55 -3.66 6.29
C LYS A 17 -6.96 -5.06 6.15
N TYR A 18 -7.70 -6.11 6.53
CA TYR A 18 -7.21 -7.48 6.39
C TYR A 18 -7.01 -7.89 4.93
N ILE A 19 -7.97 -7.56 4.05
CA ILE A 19 -7.90 -7.88 2.63
C ILE A 19 -6.71 -7.17 1.98
N ILE A 20 -6.58 -5.85 2.20
CA ILE A 20 -5.46 -5.05 1.70
C ILE A 20 -4.13 -5.61 2.22
N THR A 21 -4.06 -5.97 3.51
CA THR A 21 -2.86 -6.55 4.11
C THR A 21 -2.49 -7.87 3.44
N ILE A 22 -3.45 -8.79 3.25
CA ILE A 22 -3.23 -10.07 2.58
C ILE A 22 -2.75 -9.85 1.14
N ALA A 23 -3.45 -9.01 0.38
CA ALA A 23 -3.13 -8.71 -1.01
C ALA A 23 -1.71 -8.15 -1.14
N TYR A 24 -1.37 -7.15 -0.31
CA TYR A 24 -0.05 -6.53 -0.32
C TYR A 24 1.05 -7.50 0.13
N HIS A 25 0.80 -8.39 1.10
CA HIS A 25 1.78 -9.39 1.52
C HIS A 25 2.06 -10.43 0.42
N ILE A 26 1.03 -10.86 -0.31
CA ILE A 26 1.19 -11.77 -1.46
C ILE A 26 1.96 -11.04 -2.58
N PHE A 27 1.62 -9.78 -2.87
CA PHE A 27 2.34 -8.94 -3.83
C PHE A 27 3.82 -8.76 -3.45
N PHE A 28 4.11 -8.46 -2.18
CA PHE A 28 5.44 -8.10 -1.74
C PHE A 28 6.33 -9.33 -1.50
N PHE A 29 5.87 -10.31 -0.71
CA PHE A 29 6.66 -11.49 -0.35
C PHE A 29 6.46 -12.70 -1.27
N GLY A 30 5.39 -12.70 -2.07
CA GLY A 30 5.01 -13.84 -2.90
C GLY A 30 4.15 -14.87 -2.17
N LEU A 31 3.42 -15.65 -2.96
CA LEU A 31 2.49 -16.67 -2.47
C LEU A 31 3.18 -17.75 -1.62
N ASP A 32 4.39 -18.16 -2.01
CA ASP A 32 5.16 -19.20 -1.31
C ASP A 32 5.53 -18.77 0.12
N SER A 33 5.91 -17.51 0.29
CA SER A 33 6.21 -16.93 1.60
C SER A 33 4.96 -16.73 2.42
N PHE A 34 3.90 -16.19 1.80
CA PHE A 34 2.61 -15.96 2.45
C PHE A 34 2.03 -17.25 3.03
N GLU A 35 1.94 -18.31 2.24
CA GLU A 35 1.40 -19.59 2.68
C GLU A 35 2.19 -20.19 3.83
N ARG A 36 3.53 -20.11 3.79
CA ARG A 36 4.37 -20.57 4.90
C ARG A 36 4.05 -19.81 6.18
N GLN A 37 3.86 -18.49 6.09
CA GLN A 37 3.49 -17.66 7.23
C GLN A 37 2.09 -17.99 7.75
N VAL A 38 1.13 -18.26 6.87
CA VAL A 38 -0.24 -18.69 7.24
C VAL A 38 -0.22 -20.05 7.94
N LYS A 39 0.53 -21.03 7.42
CA LYS A 39 0.66 -22.37 8.04
C LYS A 39 1.31 -22.33 9.42
N THR A 40 2.25 -21.41 9.62
CA THR A 40 2.97 -21.26 10.89
C THR A 40 2.30 -20.26 11.84
N ASN A 41 1.12 -19.72 11.51
CA ASN A 41 0.43 -18.66 12.24
C ASN A 41 1.32 -17.42 12.52
N LYS A 42 2.30 -17.15 11.65
CA LYS A 42 3.23 -16.02 11.77
C LYS A 42 2.76 -14.77 11.03
N HIS A 43 1.81 -14.90 10.11
CA HIS A 43 1.29 -13.78 9.32
C HIS A 43 0.50 -12.80 10.23
N PRO A 44 0.59 -11.47 10.04
CA PRO A 44 -0.13 -10.49 10.87
C PRO A 44 -1.62 -10.81 11.01
N VAL A 45 -2.27 -11.11 9.89
CA VAL A 45 -3.70 -11.46 9.85
C VAL A 45 -4.01 -12.76 10.61
N THR A 46 -3.08 -13.71 10.70
CA THR A 46 -3.28 -14.96 11.46
C THR A 46 -3.00 -14.84 12.95
N LYS A 47 -2.30 -13.78 13.38
CA LYS A 47 -2.04 -13.48 14.79
C LYS A 47 -3.22 -12.79 15.45
N GLU A 48 -3.93 -11.95 14.70
CA GLU A 48 -5.21 -11.41 15.12
C GLU A 48 -6.21 -12.58 15.17
N ASN A 49 -6.97 -12.73 16.26
CA ASN A 49 -7.78 -13.92 16.57
C ASN A 49 -8.87 -14.21 15.51
N LEU A 50 -8.48 -14.76 14.35
CA LEU A 50 -9.39 -15.15 13.27
C LEU A 50 -10.34 -16.24 13.73
N SER A 51 -11.61 -16.13 13.33
CA SER A 51 -12.58 -17.20 13.54
C SER A 51 -12.15 -18.46 12.78
N ALA A 52 -12.64 -19.63 13.22
CA ALA A 52 -12.39 -20.89 12.53
C ALA A 52 -12.84 -20.84 11.06
N LYS A 53 -13.94 -20.12 10.78
CA LYS A 53 -14.47 -19.90 9.43
C LYS A 53 -13.48 -19.10 8.58
N ASP A 54 -12.95 -18.00 9.08
CA ASP A 54 -12.02 -17.14 8.32
C ASP A 54 -10.70 -17.85 8.02
N LYS A 55 -10.20 -18.66 8.97
CA LYS A 55 -9.04 -19.54 8.73
C LYS A 55 -9.32 -20.56 7.62
N GLY A 56 -10.55 -21.08 7.55
CA GLY A 56 -11.00 -21.96 6.47
C GLY A 56 -10.99 -21.25 5.11
N CYS A 57 -11.63 -20.08 5.03
CA CYS A 57 -11.65 -19.25 3.81
C CYS A 57 -10.24 -18.91 3.32
N LEU A 58 -9.33 -18.55 4.24
CA LEU A 58 -7.96 -18.23 3.90
C LEU A 58 -7.19 -19.42 3.30
N LYS A 59 -7.41 -20.63 3.84
CA LYS A 59 -6.82 -21.86 3.28
C LYS A 59 -7.34 -22.16 1.88
N GLU A 60 -8.64 -22.01 1.64
CA GLU A 60 -9.23 -22.21 0.31
C GLU A 60 -8.73 -21.18 -0.70
N MET A 61 -8.61 -19.91 -0.31
CA MET A 61 -8.01 -18.86 -1.15
C MET A 61 -6.57 -19.22 -1.57
N VAL A 62 -5.74 -19.69 -0.64
CA VAL A 62 -4.37 -20.12 -0.95
C VAL A 62 -4.34 -21.31 -1.91
N LYS A 63 -5.23 -22.29 -1.73
CA LYS A 63 -5.36 -23.43 -2.66
C LYS A 63 -5.75 -22.95 -4.06
N TRP A 64 -6.72 -22.05 -4.16
CA TRP A 64 -7.16 -21.47 -5.43
C TRP A 64 -6.02 -20.72 -6.14
N LEU A 65 -5.29 -19.85 -5.43
CA LEU A 65 -4.14 -19.12 -5.99
C LEU A 65 -3.03 -20.07 -6.48
N ARG A 66 -2.82 -21.20 -5.79
CA ARG A 66 -1.87 -22.23 -6.23
C ARG A 66 -2.33 -22.93 -7.51
N ALA A 67 -3.60 -23.31 -7.58
CA ALA A 67 -4.17 -23.93 -8.77
C ALA A 67 -4.05 -22.99 -9.98
N PHE A 68 -4.42 -21.72 -9.80
CA PHE A 68 -4.27 -20.67 -10.79
C PHE A 68 -2.82 -20.52 -11.27
N ARG A 69 -1.85 -20.46 -10.35
CA ARG A 69 -0.42 -20.38 -10.68
C ARG A 69 0.07 -21.60 -11.47
N LYS A 70 -0.46 -22.79 -11.19
CA LYS A 70 -0.12 -24.01 -11.94
C LYS A 70 -0.63 -23.94 -13.38
N VAL A 71 -1.90 -23.53 -13.56
CA VAL A 71 -2.49 -23.35 -14.90
C VAL A 71 -1.67 -22.37 -15.73
N HIS A 72 -1.27 -21.22 -15.17
CA HIS A 72 -0.45 -20.23 -15.87
C HIS A 72 0.93 -20.77 -16.27
N LYS A 73 1.56 -21.55 -15.39
CA LYS A 73 2.84 -22.20 -15.71
C LYS A 73 2.68 -23.20 -16.85
N ASP A 74 1.66 -24.06 -16.76
CA ASP A 74 1.39 -25.09 -17.76
C ASP A 74 1.07 -24.48 -19.14
N PHE A 75 0.41 -23.31 -19.17
CA PHE A 75 0.15 -22.56 -20.41
C PHE A 75 1.44 -21.99 -21.01
N GLY A 76 2.25 -21.31 -20.20
CA GLY A 76 3.51 -20.68 -20.66
C GLY A 76 4.57 -21.66 -21.16
N ASP A 77 4.53 -22.91 -20.69
CA ASP A 77 5.45 -23.97 -21.11
C ASP A 77 4.98 -24.69 -22.41
N LYS A 78 3.67 -24.63 -22.76
CA LYS A 78 3.09 -25.43 -23.85
C LYS A 78 2.75 -24.64 -25.10
N GLU A 79 2.31 -23.39 -24.98
CA GLU A 79 1.83 -22.61 -26.13
C GLU A 79 2.76 -21.41 -26.39
N PRO A 80 3.53 -21.41 -27.50
CA PRO A 80 4.26 -20.22 -27.89
C PRO A 80 3.26 -19.16 -28.33
N ILE A 81 3.42 -17.92 -27.85
CA ILE A 81 2.68 -16.80 -28.42
C ILE A 81 3.19 -16.63 -29.85
N CYS A 82 2.29 -16.79 -30.82
CA CYS A 82 2.61 -16.59 -32.23
C CYS A 82 3.00 -15.12 -32.41
N THR A 83 4.27 -14.86 -32.71
CA THR A 83 4.72 -13.50 -32.98
C THR A 83 4.43 -13.15 -34.43
N MET A 84 4.26 -11.85 -34.71
CA MET A 84 4.21 -11.33 -36.09
C MET A 84 5.49 -11.64 -36.91
N ILE A 85 6.52 -12.19 -36.26
CA ILE A 85 7.80 -12.56 -36.88
C ILE A 85 7.76 -14.05 -37.22
N PRO A 86 7.83 -14.41 -38.51
CA PRO A 86 7.87 -15.80 -38.93
C PRO A 86 9.01 -16.56 -38.22
N ASN A 87 8.73 -17.78 -37.74
CA ASN A 87 9.68 -18.70 -37.11
C ASN A 87 10.21 -18.33 -35.71
N VAL A 88 9.69 -17.30 -35.05
CA VAL A 88 10.03 -17.02 -33.64
C VAL A 88 8.90 -17.51 -32.72
N LYS A 89 9.21 -18.55 -31.94
CA LYS A 89 8.35 -19.07 -30.86
C LYS A 89 8.75 -18.42 -29.54
N LEU A 90 7.87 -17.59 -28.96
CA LEU A 90 8.08 -17.01 -27.64
C LEU A 90 7.30 -17.77 -26.57
N TYR A 91 8.00 -18.28 -25.56
CA TYR A 91 7.41 -18.91 -24.39
C TYR A 91 7.48 -17.93 -23.22
N PHE A 92 6.33 -17.50 -22.71
CA PHE A 92 6.25 -16.64 -21.54
C PHE A 92 6.06 -17.49 -20.28
N ASN A 93 7.16 -17.90 -19.66
CA ASN A 93 7.12 -18.56 -18.35
C ASN A 93 6.96 -17.53 -17.22
N TYR A 94 5.83 -16.83 -17.23
CA TYR A 94 5.47 -15.95 -16.11
C TYR A 94 4.84 -16.78 -15.01
N LYS A 95 5.42 -16.70 -13.80
CA LYS A 95 4.89 -17.36 -12.61
C LYS A 95 4.17 -16.30 -11.76
N PRO A 96 2.82 -16.27 -11.73
CA PRO A 96 2.07 -15.31 -10.93
C PRO A 96 2.46 -15.37 -9.44
N TYR A 97 2.33 -14.24 -8.76
CA TYR A 97 2.52 -14.10 -7.31
C TYR A 97 3.89 -14.58 -6.81
N LEU A 98 4.94 -14.36 -7.60
CA LEU A 98 6.33 -14.63 -7.19
C LEU A 98 6.80 -13.74 -6.03
N GLY A 99 6.17 -12.57 -5.86
CA GLY A 99 6.61 -11.56 -4.92
C GLY A 99 7.59 -10.58 -5.55
N HIS A 100 7.66 -9.38 -4.98
CA HIS A 100 8.52 -8.30 -5.46
C HIS A 100 9.53 -7.80 -4.42
N LEU A 101 9.75 -8.54 -3.34
CA LEU A 101 10.65 -8.21 -2.24
C LEU A 101 12.06 -7.81 -2.72
N SER A 102 12.61 -8.52 -3.70
CA SER A 102 13.96 -8.23 -4.22
C SER A 102 14.06 -6.89 -4.96
N ARG A 103 12.94 -6.37 -5.50
CA ARG A 103 12.91 -5.08 -6.19
C ARG A 103 12.48 -3.97 -5.23
N TYR A 104 11.26 -4.08 -4.72
CA TYR A 104 10.70 -3.04 -3.85
C TYR A 104 11.32 -3.01 -2.46
N GLY A 105 11.84 -4.14 -1.94
CA GLY A 105 12.51 -4.14 -0.65
C GLY A 105 13.82 -3.36 -0.65
N HIS A 106 14.60 -3.41 -1.74
CA HIS A 106 15.80 -2.58 -1.89
C HIS A 106 15.42 -1.12 -2.11
N TYR A 107 14.44 -0.86 -2.98
CA TYR A 107 13.93 0.47 -3.26
C TYR A 107 13.44 1.20 -2.00
N TYR A 108 12.53 0.60 -1.22
CA TYR A 108 12.01 1.23 0.00
C TYR A 108 13.06 1.39 1.08
N ARG A 109 14.01 0.46 1.20
CA ARG A 109 15.13 0.58 2.14
C ARG A 109 16.03 1.76 1.79
N ASN A 110 16.36 1.93 0.51
CA ASN A 110 17.14 3.08 0.08
C ASN A 110 16.36 4.39 0.29
N LEU A 111 15.08 4.42 -0.06
CA LEU A 111 14.24 5.60 0.10
C LEU A 111 14.15 6.01 1.59
N ILE A 112 13.87 5.08 2.50
CA ILE A 112 13.77 5.42 3.93
C ILE A 112 15.11 5.84 4.52
N LEU A 113 16.23 5.26 4.07
CA LEU A 113 17.57 5.66 4.51
C LEU A 113 17.90 7.09 4.08
N ILE A 114 17.54 7.48 2.85
CA ILE A 114 17.70 8.86 2.38
C ILE A 114 16.86 9.81 3.24
N VAL A 115 15.58 9.47 3.48
CA VAL A 115 14.70 10.30 4.31
C VAL A 115 15.24 10.44 5.73
N LYS A 116 15.60 9.33 6.38
CA LYS A 116 16.21 9.32 7.71
C LYS A 116 17.49 10.14 7.76
N HIS A 117 18.35 10.01 6.75
CA HIS A 117 19.59 10.78 6.70
C HIS A 117 19.31 12.29 6.65
N VAL A 118 18.37 12.74 5.82
CA VAL A 118 18.00 14.17 5.73
C VAL A 118 17.36 14.66 7.04
N VAL A 119 16.53 13.82 7.67
CA VAL A 119 15.76 14.21 8.87
C VAL A 119 16.60 14.18 10.14
N ASP A 120 17.38 13.12 10.36
CA ASP A 120 18.04 12.83 11.63
C ASP A 120 19.50 13.30 11.69
N ASN A 121 20.16 13.49 10.54
CA ASN A 121 21.55 13.91 10.52
C ASN A 121 21.71 15.39 10.94
N LYS A 122 22.17 15.60 12.17
CA LYS A 122 22.43 16.93 12.74
C LYS A 122 23.61 17.63 12.09
N GLU A 123 24.56 16.89 11.53
CA GLU A 123 25.77 17.45 10.90
C GLU A 123 25.45 18.24 9.63
N LEU A 124 24.31 17.94 8.98
CA LEU A 124 23.87 18.70 7.80
C LEU A 124 23.47 20.14 8.15
N GLY A 125 23.23 20.46 9.43
CA GLY A 125 22.86 21.81 9.86
C GLY A 125 21.55 22.32 9.24
N LEU A 126 20.69 21.43 8.73
CA LEU A 126 19.50 21.82 7.98
C LEU A 126 18.36 22.23 8.91
N THR A 127 17.73 23.36 8.60
CA THR A 127 16.44 23.73 9.19
C THR A 127 15.33 22.79 8.72
N TYR A 128 14.22 22.75 9.44
CA TYR A 128 13.06 21.94 9.07
C TYR A 128 12.54 22.26 7.65
N GLU A 129 12.53 23.54 7.29
CA GLU A 129 12.07 24.02 5.98
C GLU A 129 12.95 23.49 4.86
N LYS A 130 14.28 23.46 5.06
CA LYS A 130 15.22 22.92 4.08
C LYS A 130 15.14 21.41 3.97
N LYS A 131 14.96 20.70 5.09
CA LYS A 131 14.67 19.25 5.06
C LYS A 131 13.44 18.97 4.22
N ARG A 132 12.35 19.72 4.44
CA ARG A 132 11.09 19.58 3.69
C ARG A 132 11.25 19.90 2.20
N GLU A 133 12.08 20.89 1.85
CA GLU A 133 12.38 21.22 0.46
C GLU A 133 13.10 20.08 -0.26
N TYR A 134 14.14 19.50 0.35
CA TYR A 134 14.85 18.36 -0.23
C TYR A 134 13.97 17.11 -0.33
N LEU A 135 13.19 16.82 0.70
CA LEU A 135 12.26 15.70 0.69
C LEU A 135 11.12 15.88 -0.31
N ARG A 136 10.73 17.13 -0.60
CA ARG A 136 9.81 17.44 -1.70
C ARG A 136 10.42 17.11 -3.07
N ILE A 137 11.71 17.39 -3.28
CA ILE A 137 12.42 17.01 -4.51
C ILE A 137 12.47 15.50 -4.64
N LEU A 138 12.85 14.79 -3.57
CA LEU A 138 12.86 13.33 -3.53
C LEU A 138 11.47 12.75 -3.85
N ARG A 139 10.42 13.26 -3.22
CA ARG A 139 9.04 12.86 -3.47
C ARG A 139 8.60 13.12 -4.91
N ALA A 140 9.06 14.20 -5.54
CA ALA A 140 8.74 14.51 -6.93
C ALA A 140 9.30 13.47 -7.93
N GLN A 141 10.28 12.65 -7.51
CA GLN A 141 10.77 11.52 -8.30
C GLN A 141 9.84 10.29 -8.20
N LEU A 142 8.90 10.28 -7.26
CA LEU A 142 7.96 9.18 -7.04
C LEU A 142 6.69 9.44 -7.86
N THR A 143 6.37 8.51 -8.74
CA THR A 143 5.07 8.47 -9.41
C THR A 143 3.93 8.36 -8.40
N SER A 144 2.72 8.77 -8.78
CA SER A 144 1.54 8.62 -7.92
C SER A 144 1.29 7.15 -7.54
N HIS A 145 1.62 6.21 -8.44
CA HIS A 145 1.59 4.76 -8.18
C HIS A 145 2.60 4.34 -7.11
N GLU A 146 3.84 4.83 -7.17
CA GLU A 146 4.87 4.53 -6.17
C GLU A 146 4.53 5.12 -4.80
N GLN A 147 3.95 6.33 -4.76
CA GLN A 147 3.47 6.92 -3.51
C GLN A 147 2.32 6.10 -2.90
N PHE A 148 1.40 5.58 -3.73
CA PHE A 148 0.35 4.70 -3.27
C PHE A 148 0.88 3.33 -2.81
N LEU A 149 1.84 2.74 -3.53
CA LEU A 149 2.49 1.51 -3.09
C LEU A 149 3.27 1.71 -1.78
N LEU A 150 3.87 2.89 -1.57
CA LEU A 150 4.52 3.26 -0.32
C LEU A 150 3.50 3.38 0.83
N PHE A 151 2.33 3.96 0.57
CA PHE A 151 1.20 3.96 1.51
C PHE A 151 0.80 2.53 1.89
N LEU A 152 0.58 1.65 0.90
CA LEU A 152 0.20 0.25 1.12
C LEU A 152 1.29 -0.52 1.89
N ASN A 153 2.56 -0.21 1.65
CA ASN A 153 3.68 -0.78 2.38
C ASN A 153 3.59 -0.50 3.88
N TRP A 154 3.32 0.75 4.26
CA TRP A 154 3.11 1.12 5.65
C TRP A 154 1.78 0.58 6.20
N TYR A 155 0.69 0.74 5.46
CA TYR A 155 -0.66 0.38 5.89
C TYR A 155 -0.80 -1.13 6.17
N SER A 156 -0.08 -1.96 5.41
CA SER A 156 0.01 -3.41 5.63
C SER A 156 0.91 -3.81 6.81
N GLY A 157 1.63 -2.87 7.43
CA GLY A 157 2.50 -3.12 8.58
C GLY A 157 3.91 -3.61 8.24
N ILE A 158 4.32 -3.58 6.97
CA ILE A 158 5.70 -3.91 6.55
C ILE A 158 6.62 -2.70 6.72
N GLY A 159 6.14 -1.53 6.30
CA GLY A 159 6.85 -0.26 6.31
C GLY A 159 6.56 0.60 7.53
N THR A 160 6.40 0.03 8.73
CA THR A 160 5.99 0.80 9.93
C THR A 160 6.93 1.97 10.21
N GLN A 161 8.22 1.82 9.89
CA GLN A 161 9.26 2.84 10.08
C GLN A 161 9.00 4.18 9.38
N TRP A 162 8.12 4.22 8.38
CA TRP A 162 7.74 5.46 7.73
C TRP A 162 6.96 6.40 8.64
N GLU A 163 6.13 5.80 9.50
CA GLU A 163 5.12 6.52 10.26
C GLU A 163 4.75 5.71 11.50
N GLU A 164 5.48 5.97 12.60
CA GLU A 164 5.41 5.22 13.86
C GLU A 164 4.62 6.00 14.91
N VAL A 165 3.75 5.30 15.64
CA VAL A 165 2.98 5.89 16.73
C VAL A 165 3.82 5.87 18.01
N GLY A 166 4.02 7.03 18.63
CA GLY A 166 4.69 7.15 19.93
C GLY A 166 5.68 8.31 20.02
N ILE A 167 6.22 8.51 21.22
CA ILE A 167 7.25 9.53 21.48
C ILE A 167 8.55 9.09 20.79
N GLY A 168 9.04 9.91 19.86
CA GLY A 168 10.27 9.62 19.10
C GLY A 168 10.10 8.71 17.89
N GLY A 169 8.85 8.32 17.55
CA GLY A 169 8.56 7.62 16.31
C GLY A 169 8.74 8.52 15.07
N ASN A 170 9.10 7.91 13.95
CA ASN A 170 9.24 8.63 12.68
C ASN A 170 7.87 9.13 12.19
N LYS A 171 7.85 10.33 11.62
CA LYS A 171 6.65 11.00 11.10
C LYS A 171 6.86 11.47 9.66
N PHE A 172 7.36 10.60 8.80
CA PHE A 172 7.81 11.02 7.47
C PHE A 172 6.66 11.33 6.51
N PHE A 173 5.55 10.63 6.61
CA PHE A 173 4.37 10.94 5.79
C PHE A 173 3.69 12.21 6.27
N THR A 174 3.68 12.43 7.58
CA THR A 174 2.96 13.53 8.20
C THR A 174 3.76 14.83 8.28
N ASP A 175 4.92 14.82 8.96
CA ASP A 175 5.73 16.02 9.16
C ASP A 175 6.46 16.45 7.88
N TYR A 176 6.88 15.50 7.05
CA TYR A 176 7.66 15.78 5.84
C TYR A 176 6.89 15.57 4.54
N ARG A 177 5.60 15.17 4.63
CA ARG A 177 4.69 14.98 3.49
C ARG A 177 5.25 14.03 2.43
N MET A 178 5.97 12.97 2.80
CA MET A 178 6.53 12.03 1.81
C MET A 178 5.46 11.34 0.93
N ILE A 179 4.21 11.33 1.37
CA ILE A 179 3.05 10.99 0.55
C ILE A 179 2.19 12.23 0.43
N HIS A 180 1.89 12.64 -0.80
CA HIS A 180 1.05 13.81 -1.04
C HIS A 180 0.45 13.76 -2.44
N ASN A 181 -0.83 14.13 -2.53
CA ASN A 181 -1.57 14.19 -3.79
C ASN A 181 -1.50 12.85 -4.57
N ILE A 182 -1.88 11.75 -3.90
CA ILE A 182 -2.10 10.49 -4.62
C ILE A 182 -3.30 10.74 -5.53
N ASN A 183 -3.06 10.76 -6.84
CA ASN A 183 -4.13 10.94 -7.82
C ASN A 183 -5.13 9.79 -7.67
N ALA A 184 -6.43 10.12 -7.58
CA ALA A 184 -7.51 9.15 -7.55
C ALA A 184 -7.49 8.20 -8.77
N ASP A 185 -6.97 8.64 -9.92
CA ASP A 185 -6.84 7.81 -11.12
C ASP A 185 -5.91 6.61 -10.93
N VAL A 186 -4.97 6.68 -9.97
CA VAL A 186 -4.12 5.54 -9.60
C VAL A 186 -4.92 4.42 -8.95
N ILE A 187 -6.06 4.79 -8.37
CA ILE A 187 -6.91 3.92 -7.58
C ILE A 187 -8.08 3.47 -8.44
N GLU A 188 -7.81 2.51 -9.33
CA GLU A 188 -8.83 1.93 -10.22
C GLU A 188 -9.87 1.09 -9.45
N ASP A 189 -9.52 0.62 -8.24
CA ASP A 189 -10.38 -0.26 -7.44
C ASP A 189 -11.34 0.52 -6.55
N THR A 190 -12.61 0.58 -6.97
CA THR A 190 -13.72 1.20 -6.22
C THR A 190 -14.27 0.31 -5.11
N SER A 191 -13.72 -0.88 -4.90
CA SER A 191 -14.19 -1.82 -3.85
C SER A 191 -13.86 -1.35 -2.44
N PHE A 192 -12.90 -0.43 -2.30
CA PHE A 192 -12.50 0.15 -1.03
C PHE A 192 -12.79 1.65 -1.00
N ASN A 193 -13.24 2.14 0.16
CA ASN A 193 -13.34 3.58 0.41
C ASN A 193 -11.94 4.14 0.74
N TRP A 194 -11.11 4.34 -0.29
CA TRP A 194 -9.73 4.80 -0.12
C TRP A 194 -9.65 6.18 0.52
N GLU A 195 -10.57 7.08 0.17
CA GLU A 195 -10.69 8.40 0.80
C GLU A 195 -10.92 8.26 2.31
N GLY A 196 -11.92 7.48 2.74
CA GLY A 196 -12.15 7.23 4.17
C GLY A 196 -10.99 6.51 4.86
N ILE A 197 -10.31 5.58 4.17
CA ILE A 197 -9.15 4.87 4.72
C ILE A 197 -7.96 5.82 4.92
N ILE A 198 -7.63 6.64 3.91
CA ILE A 198 -6.53 7.60 3.98
C ILE A 198 -6.87 8.71 4.98
N GLY A 199 -8.06 9.30 4.84
CA GLY A 199 -8.59 10.34 5.71
C GLY A 199 -8.56 9.91 7.18
N SER A 200 -9.13 8.76 7.53
CA SER A 200 -9.13 8.26 8.92
C SER A 200 -7.73 8.05 9.52
N LYS A 201 -6.70 7.83 8.69
CA LYS A 201 -5.30 7.66 9.14
C LYS A 201 -4.56 8.96 9.33
N PHE A 202 -5.00 10.04 8.70
CA PHE A 202 -4.26 11.30 8.70
C PHE A 202 -5.06 12.52 9.14
N GLU A 203 -6.38 12.58 8.97
CA GLU A 203 -7.21 13.77 9.29
C GLU A 203 -7.33 14.05 10.80
N ASN A 204 -7.20 13.04 11.67
CA ASN A 204 -7.36 13.19 13.12
C ASN A 204 -6.05 13.38 13.90
N ARG A 205 -4.93 13.64 13.21
CA ARG A 205 -3.60 13.68 13.84
C ARG A 205 -3.23 15.10 14.25
N LEU A 206 -3.77 15.55 15.38
CA LEU A 206 -3.52 16.88 15.98
C LEU A 206 -2.03 17.20 16.26
N ASP A 207 -1.13 16.22 16.12
CA ASP A 207 0.31 16.32 16.28
C ASP A 207 1.05 16.86 15.05
N PHE A 208 0.33 17.28 14.01
CA PHE A 208 0.95 18.00 12.88
C PHE A 208 1.49 19.34 13.32
N LYS A 209 2.79 19.54 13.11
CA LYS A 209 3.50 20.77 13.44
C LYS A 209 2.95 22.05 12.79
N TYR A 210 2.02 21.96 11.83
CA TYR A 210 1.57 23.09 11.01
C TYR A 210 0.06 23.21 10.76
N LEU A 211 -0.81 22.45 11.44
CA LEU A 211 -2.26 22.77 11.39
C LEU A 211 -2.60 24.10 12.07
N ASN A 212 -1.70 24.66 12.87
CA ASN A 212 -1.97 25.90 13.61
C ASN A 212 -1.92 27.19 12.77
N ASN A 213 -1.62 27.18 11.45
CA ASN A 213 -1.55 28.46 10.73
C ASN A 213 -1.68 28.46 9.19
N ARG A 214 -2.39 27.53 8.53
CA ARG A 214 -2.82 27.71 7.13
C ARG A 214 -3.90 26.72 6.70
N ASP A 215 -4.94 27.25 6.06
CA ASP A 215 -6.10 26.60 5.41
C ASP A 215 -5.73 25.65 4.24
N LYS A 216 -4.81 24.70 4.43
CA LYS A 216 -4.50 23.72 3.37
C LYS A 216 -4.40 22.31 3.95
N GLU A 217 -5.47 21.57 3.67
CA GLU A 217 -5.63 20.15 3.92
C GLU A 217 -4.34 19.39 3.55
N LEU A 218 -3.95 18.47 4.43
CA LEU A 218 -2.71 17.70 4.31
C LEU A 218 -2.69 16.83 3.04
N PHE A 219 -3.89 16.58 2.53
CA PHE A 219 -4.23 15.98 1.27
C PHE A 219 -5.33 16.88 0.71
N GLU A 220 -5.12 17.56 -0.43
CA GLU A 220 -6.26 17.97 -1.25
C GLU A 220 -6.85 16.66 -1.79
N VAL A 221 -7.67 16.00 -0.97
CA VAL A 221 -8.42 14.83 -1.37
C VAL A 221 -9.55 15.35 -2.24
N ILE A 222 -9.35 15.25 -3.55
CA ILE A 222 -10.42 14.88 -4.46
C ILE A 222 -11.58 15.90 -4.58
N GLU A 223 -11.35 17.07 -5.18
CA GLU A 223 -12.45 17.76 -5.90
C GLU A 223 -12.78 17.04 -7.24
N GLY A 224 -11.91 16.14 -7.70
CA GLY A 224 -12.04 15.47 -9.00
C GLY A 224 -13.14 14.40 -9.11
N PHE A 225 -13.55 13.78 -8.00
CA PHE A 225 -14.54 12.68 -8.02
C PHE A 225 -15.98 13.19 -8.02
N ILE A 226 -16.24 14.35 -7.41
CA ILE A 226 -17.55 14.99 -7.47
C ILE A 226 -17.88 15.36 -8.93
N SER A 227 -16.91 15.93 -9.67
CA SER A 227 -17.15 16.36 -11.05
C SER A 227 -17.36 15.22 -12.06
N THR A 228 -16.87 14.00 -11.78
CA THR A 228 -17.02 12.84 -12.67
C THR A 228 -18.16 11.90 -12.28
N GLN A 229 -18.59 11.92 -11.01
CA GLN A 229 -19.81 11.26 -10.56
C GLN A 229 -21.07 12.02 -11.03
N GLU A 230 -21.03 13.36 -11.05
CA GLU A 230 -22.17 14.16 -11.52
C GLU A 230 -22.33 14.13 -13.05
N LYS A 231 -21.25 14.00 -13.81
CA LYS A 231 -21.30 13.98 -15.29
C LYS A 231 -21.65 12.64 -15.95
N LYS A 232 -21.76 11.55 -15.19
CA LYS A 232 -22.21 10.24 -15.71
C LYS A 232 -23.66 9.92 -15.41
N THR A 233 -24.41 10.90 -14.88
CA THR A 233 -25.84 10.77 -14.55
C THR A 233 -26.71 11.82 -15.24
N GLU A 234 -26.25 12.36 -16.37
CA GLU A 234 -27.05 13.16 -17.31
C GLU A 234 -27.10 12.49 -18.69
#